data_AF-A0AAW6NI98-F1
#
_entry.id   AF-A0AAW6NI98-F1
#
_cell.length_a   1.000
_cell.length_b   1.000
_cell.length_c   1.000
_cell.angle_alpha   90.00
_cell.angle_beta   90.00
_cell.angle_gamma   90.00
#
_symmetry.space_group_name_H-M   'P 1'
#
loop_
_entity.id
_entity.type
_entity.pdbx_description
1 polymer ?
#
loop_
_entity_poly.entity_id
_entity_poly.type
_entity_poly.pdbx_seq_one_letter_code
_entity_poly.pdbx_strand_id
1 'polypeptide(L)'
;MKLTLIAKHLALAGVLTSLSLSAFAEVQPQDATATTRQVNNALYNKLPFADKTDFENAHKGFIAPLPQNMIKGEQGNVIWNPAKYDFVKEGEKAPDTVNPSLWRQSQLINIGGLFKVTDGVYQIRNLDLSNMTIIEGEKGITVIDPLLSAEPAKEALDLYYANRGKKPVVAVVITHSHVDHYGGLRGVVDEADVKSGKVKIYAPDGFMKEAVSENIMAGNAMSRRASYMYGNLLKPNAKGQGGAGLGTTTSAGTVTLIPPSG
;
A
#
# COMPACT_ATOMS: atom_id res chain seq x y z
N MET A 1 -40.61 -12.26 -66.00
CA MET A 1 -40.27 -13.16 -64.88
C MET A 1 -38.82 -13.69 -64.95
N LYS A 2 -37.82 -12.83 -65.22
CA LYS A 2 -36.39 -13.23 -65.29
C LYS A 2 -35.37 -12.19 -64.78
N LEU A 3 -35.81 -11.04 -64.24
CA LEU A 3 -34.91 -10.00 -63.73
C LEU A 3 -34.87 -9.87 -62.19
N THR A 4 -35.73 -10.59 -61.47
CA THR A 4 -35.82 -10.53 -60.00
C THR A 4 -35.04 -11.64 -59.27
N LEU A 5 -34.44 -12.61 -59.98
CA LEU A 5 -33.69 -13.71 -59.37
C LEU A 5 -32.18 -13.42 -59.20
N ILE A 6 -31.61 -12.50 -59.98
CA ILE A 6 -30.16 -12.21 -59.93
C ILE A 6 -29.81 -11.27 -58.75
N ALA A 7 -30.73 -10.38 -58.36
CA ALA A 7 -30.50 -9.45 -57.25
C ALA A 7 -30.52 -10.14 -55.86
N LYS A 8 -31.15 -11.32 -55.73
CA LYS A 8 -31.21 -12.05 -54.45
C LYS A 8 -30.01 -12.93 -54.15
N HIS A 9 -29.07 -13.11 -55.09
CA HIS A 9 -27.84 -13.89 -54.85
C HIS A 9 -26.57 -13.05 -54.79
N LEU A 10 -26.62 -11.76 -55.13
CA LEU A 10 -25.52 -10.83 -54.85
C LEU A 10 -25.63 -10.13 -53.48
N ALA A 11 -26.80 -10.15 -52.84
CA ALA A 11 -26.97 -9.55 -51.51
C ALA A 11 -26.56 -10.46 -50.34
N LEU A 12 -26.21 -11.74 -50.61
CA LEU A 12 -25.85 -12.71 -49.57
C LEU A 12 -24.35 -13.10 -49.54
N ALA A 13 -23.50 -12.41 -50.31
CA ALA A 13 -22.08 -12.76 -50.44
C ALA A 13 -21.09 -11.65 -50.05
N GLY A 14 -21.55 -10.53 -49.46
CA GLY A 14 -20.70 -9.34 -49.27
C GLY A 14 -20.77 -8.66 -47.90
N VAL A 15 -21.38 -9.27 -46.89
CA VAL A 15 -21.38 -8.74 -45.51
C VAL A 15 -20.88 -9.85 -44.57
N LEU A 16 -19.64 -10.27 -44.77
CA LEU A 16 -18.95 -11.20 -43.86
C LEU A 16 -17.45 -10.90 -43.72
N THR A 17 -17.06 -9.66 -44.00
CA THR A 17 -15.70 -9.14 -43.87
C THR A 17 -15.83 -7.71 -43.33
N SER A 18 -15.83 -7.46 -42.04
CA SER A 18 -14.61 -7.36 -41.24
C SER A 18 -14.99 -6.89 -39.84
N LEU A 19 -15.54 -7.78 -39.01
CA LEU A 19 -15.34 -7.65 -37.57
C LEU A 19 -13.93 -8.18 -37.32
N SER A 20 -12.93 -7.35 -37.57
CA SER A 20 -11.63 -7.50 -36.94
C SER A 20 -11.85 -7.29 -35.44
N LEU A 21 -12.27 -8.36 -34.76
CA LEU A 21 -11.96 -8.54 -33.36
C LEU A 21 -10.44 -8.40 -33.28
N SER A 22 -9.99 -7.21 -32.91
CA SER A 22 -8.64 -7.01 -32.46
C SER A 22 -8.54 -7.83 -31.19
N ALA A 23 -8.23 -9.12 -31.34
CA ALA A 23 -7.78 -9.96 -30.26
C ALA A 23 -6.42 -9.39 -29.88
N PHE A 24 -6.43 -8.39 -29.00
CA PHE A 24 -5.29 -8.13 -28.16
C PHE A 24 -5.12 -9.42 -27.35
N ALA A 25 -4.27 -10.31 -27.83
CA ALA A 25 -3.80 -11.42 -27.01
C ALA A 25 -3.13 -10.79 -25.80
N GLU A 26 -3.80 -10.80 -24.65
CA GLU A 26 -3.19 -10.45 -23.37
C GLU A 26 -2.03 -11.44 -23.21
N VAL A 27 -0.80 -10.98 -23.44
CA VAL A 27 0.41 -11.80 -23.29
C VAL A 27 0.46 -12.24 -21.83
N GLN A 28 0.08 -13.48 -21.58
CA GLN A 28 0.00 -14.00 -20.23
C GLN A 28 1.41 -14.19 -19.65
N PRO A 29 1.60 -13.95 -18.34
CA PRO A 29 2.87 -14.22 -17.67
C PRO A 29 3.28 -15.69 -17.80
N GLN A 30 4.48 -15.92 -18.34
CA GLN A 30 5.04 -17.25 -18.53
C GLN A 30 5.50 -17.87 -17.21
N ASP A 31 5.77 -19.18 -17.20
CA ASP A 31 6.40 -19.84 -16.06
C ASP A 31 7.89 -19.47 -15.96
N ALA A 32 8.47 -19.66 -14.78
CA ALA A 32 9.90 -19.50 -14.58
C ALA A 32 10.67 -20.46 -15.50
N THR A 33 11.71 -19.98 -16.16
CA THR A 33 12.61 -20.85 -16.96
C THR A 33 13.44 -21.75 -16.05
N ALA A 34 14.08 -22.77 -16.63
CA ALA A 34 15.05 -23.60 -15.89
C ALA A 34 16.17 -22.74 -15.26
N THR A 35 16.68 -21.76 -16.00
CA THR A 35 17.70 -20.81 -15.52
C THR A 35 17.18 -19.96 -14.37
N THR A 36 15.96 -19.40 -14.46
CA THR A 36 15.35 -18.61 -13.39
C THR A 36 15.22 -19.44 -12.11
N ARG A 37 14.70 -20.68 -12.21
CA ARG A 37 14.60 -21.60 -11.08
C ARG A 37 15.95 -21.89 -10.46
N GLN A 38 16.97 -22.16 -11.28
CA GLN A 38 18.32 -22.44 -10.79
C GLN A 38 18.91 -21.26 -10.02
N VAL A 39 18.79 -20.03 -10.55
CA VAL A 39 19.28 -18.81 -9.90
C VAL A 39 18.55 -18.55 -8.58
N ASN A 40 17.22 -18.70 -8.56
CA ASN A 40 16.42 -18.56 -7.33
C ASN A 40 16.82 -19.63 -6.29
N ASN A 41 16.89 -20.91 -6.69
CA ASN A 41 17.22 -22.00 -5.78
C ASN A 41 18.64 -21.88 -5.19
N ALA A 42 19.59 -21.32 -5.94
CA ALA A 42 20.95 -21.10 -5.44
C ALA A 42 21.01 -20.16 -4.22
N LEU A 43 20.01 -19.29 -4.02
CA LEU A 43 19.99 -18.38 -2.86
C LEU A 43 19.74 -19.11 -1.53
N TYR A 44 19.04 -20.24 -1.53
CA TYR A 44 18.83 -21.03 -0.30
C TYR A 44 20.14 -21.53 0.32
N ASN A 45 21.20 -21.67 -0.48
CA ASN A 45 22.53 -22.07 -0.02
C ASN A 45 23.44 -20.87 0.30
N LYS A 46 22.99 -19.63 0.04
CA LYS A 46 23.79 -18.41 0.21
C LYS A 46 23.31 -17.52 1.37
N LEU A 47 22.03 -17.61 1.73
CA LEU A 47 21.40 -16.77 2.75
C LEU A 47 20.89 -17.62 3.91
N PRO A 48 20.87 -17.09 5.14
CA PRO A 48 20.49 -17.84 6.33
C PRO A 48 18.96 -17.97 6.47
N PHE A 49 18.29 -18.71 5.58
CA PHE A 49 16.82 -18.87 5.61
C PHE A 49 16.27 -19.60 6.85
N ALA A 50 17.14 -20.31 7.57
CA ALA A 50 16.82 -20.94 8.84
C ALA A 50 16.67 -19.90 9.98
N ASP A 51 17.25 -18.71 9.83
CA ASP A 51 17.08 -17.61 10.79
C ASP A 51 15.67 -17.00 10.69
N LYS A 52 14.92 -17.16 11.78
CA LYS A 52 13.54 -16.69 11.94
C LYS A 52 13.41 -15.49 12.90
N THR A 53 14.51 -14.89 13.34
CA THR A 53 14.47 -13.76 14.28
C THR A 53 13.61 -12.59 13.76
N ASP A 54 13.61 -12.31 12.46
CA ASP A 54 12.73 -11.26 11.90
C ASP A 54 11.24 -11.59 12.04
N PHE A 55 10.84 -12.86 11.92
CA PHE A 55 9.45 -13.27 12.11
C PHE A 55 9.05 -13.14 13.59
N GLU A 56 9.92 -13.57 14.50
CA GLU A 56 9.72 -13.39 15.94
C GLU A 56 9.57 -11.90 16.30
N ASN A 57 10.45 -11.05 15.76
CA ASN A 57 10.40 -9.61 15.97
C ASN A 57 9.15 -8.97 15.35
N ALA A 58 8.75 -9.40 14.14
CA ALA A 58 7.55 -8.89 13.49
C ALA A 58 6.28 -9.24 14.29
N HIS A 59 6.18 -10.44 14.86
CA HIS A 59 5.02 -10.84 15.68
C HIS A 59 5.04 -10.29 17.12
N LYS A 60 6.20 -9.86 17.61
CA LYS A 60 6.37 -9.39 18.98
C LYS A 60 5.42 -8.23 19.31
N GLY A 61 4.72 -8.38 20.44
CA GLY A 61 3.85 -7.34 20.97
C GLY A 61 2.51 -7.19 20.24
N PHE A 62 2.12 -8.14 19.39
CA PHE A 62 0.80 -8.14 18.75
C PHE A 62 -0.35 -7.97 19.76
N ILE A 63 -1.28 -7.06 19.44
CA ILE A 63 -2.48 -6.78 20.26
C ILE A 63 -3.75 -7.16 19.49
N ALA A 64 -3.90 -6.66 18.28
CA ALA A 64 -5.12 -6.83 17.50
C ALA A 64 -4.83 -6.86 15.98
N PRO A 65 -5.56 -7.68 15.21
CA PRO A 65 -5.43 -7.70 13.76
C PRO A 65 -6.00 -6.43 13.13
N LEU A 66 -5.63 -6.17 11.88
CA LEU A 66 -6.30 -5.12 11.10
C LEU A 66 -7.76 -5.50 10.83
N PRO A 67 -8.67 -4.52 10.75
CA PRO A 67 -10.02 -4.70 10.23
C PRO A 67 -9.97 -5.36 8.85
N GLN A 68 -10.84 -6.35 8.60
CA GLN A 68 -10.83 -7.14 7.36
C GLN A 68 -11.63 -6.48 6.23
N ASN A 69 -12.42 -5.46 6.55
CA ASN A 69 -13.21 -4.72 5.57
C ASN A 69 -12.29 -3.89 4.68
N MET A 70 -12.60 -3.85 3.38
CA MET A 70 -11.94 -2.91 2.48
C MET A 70 -12.30 -1.48 2.86
N ILE A 71 -11.29 -0.62 2.93
CA ILE A 71 -11.50 0.82 3.04
C ILE A 71 -11.84 1.34 1.64
N LYS A 72 -12.98 2.01 1.52
CA LYS A 72 -13.46 2.58 0.25
C LYS A 72 -13.65 4.09 0.39
N GLY A 73 -13.38 4.81 -0.69
CA GLY A 73 -13.71 6.23 -0.80
C GLY A 73 -15.21 6.45 -1.02
N GLU A 74 -15.63 7.71 -0.98
CA GLU A 74 -17.03 8.11 -1.15
C GLU A 74 -17.64 7.63 -2.47
N GLN A 75 -16.81 7.51 -3.52
CA GLN A 75 -17.22 7.04 -4.85
C GLN A 75 -17.14 5.51 -4.99
N GLY A 76 -16.86 4.78 -3.91
CA GLY A 76 -16.75 3.32 -3.90
C GLY A 76 -15.42 2.76 -4.41
N ASN A 77 -14.47 3.63 -4.81
CA ASN A 77 -13.11 3.23 -5.16
C ASN A 77 -12.41 2.59 -3.94
N VAL A 78 -11.62 1.54 -4.18
CA VAL A 78 -10.86 0.87 -3.12
C VAL A 78 -9.65 1.72 -2.75
N ILE A 79 -9.59 2.15 -1.48
CA ILE A 79 -8.46 2.89 -0.91
C ILE A 79 -7.42 1.94 -0.33
N TRP A 80 -7.90 0.94 0.41
CA TRP A 80 -7.07 -0.11 0.99
C TRP A 80 -7.81 -1.44 1.02
N ASN A 81 -7.12 -2.52 0.68
CA ASN A 81 -7.64 -3.88 0.80
C ASN A 81 -6.65 -4.71 1.64
N PRO A 82 -6.98 -5.03 2.90
CA PRO A 82 -6.09 -5.80 3.77
C PRO A 82 -5.83 -7.22 3.24
N ALA A 83 -6.74 -7.78 2.43
CA ALA A 83 -6.61 -9.11 1.84
C ALA A 83 -5.83 -9.12 0.50
N LYS A 84 -5.29 -7.97 0.05
CA LYS A 84 -4.66 -7.84 -1.29
C LYS A 84 -3.54 -8.86 -1.52
N TYR A 85 -2.80 -9.22 -0.47
CA TYR A 85 -1.64 -10.11 -0.54
C TYR A 85 -1.85 -11.44 0.18
N ASP A 86 -3.08 -11.90 0.32
CA ASP A 86 -3.40 -13.16 1.01
C ASP A 86 -2.75 -14.39 0.36
N PHE A 87 -2.30 -14.31 -0.90
CA PHE A 87 -1.54 -15.38 -1.53
C PHE A 87 -0.11 -15.53 -0.98
N VAL A 88 0.39 -14.55 -0.22
CA VAL A 88 1.69 -14.60 0.47
C VAL A 88 1.46 -15.11 1.89
N LYS A 89 1.65 -16.41 2.10
CA LYS A 89 1.50 -17.03 3.43
C LYS A 89 2.85 -17.26 4.09
N GLU A 90 2.93 -16.97 5.38
CA GLU A 90 4.11 -17.24 6.20
C GLU A 90 4.44 -18.75 6.20
N GLY A 91 5.73 -19.08 6.15
CA GLY A 91 6.21 -20.47 6.17
C GLY A 91 6.13 -21.20 4.81
N GLU A 92 5.37 -20.69 3.85
CA GLU A 92 5.33 -21.28 2.50
C GLU A 92 6.63 -21.04 1.73
N LYS A 93 7.02 -22.04 0.93
CA LYS A 93 8.15 -21.93 0.01
C LYS A 93 7.83 -20.89 -1.06
N ALA A 94 8.83 -20.09 -1.42
CA ALA A 94 8.69 -19.13 -2.52
C ALA A 94 8.30 -19.84 -3.83
N PRO A 95 7.32 -19.32 -4.58
CA PRO A 95 7.05 -19.77 -5.94
C PRO A 95 8.30 -19.61 -6.81
N ASP A 96 8.48 -20.50 -7.79
CA ASP A 96 9.64 -20.50 -8.69
C ASP A 96 9.81 -19.19 -9.49
N THR A 97 8.72 -18.42 -9.64
CA THR A 97 8.65 -17.11 -10.31
C THR A 97 9.03 -15.94 -9.41
N VAL A 98 9.32 -16.16 -8.13
CA VAL A 98 9.64 -15.12 -7.15
C VAL A 98 11.02 -15.41 -6.54
N ASN A 99 11.83 -14.36 -6.37
CA ASN A 99 13.09 -14.48 -5.63
C ASN A 99 12.80 -14.90 -4.17
N PRO A 100 13.43 -15.95 -3.63
CA PRO A 100 13.09 -16.46 -2.29
C PRO A 100 13.41 -15.50 -1.15
N SER A 101 14.44 -14.65 -1.29
CA SER A 101 14.73 -13.61 -0.30
C SER A 101 13.65 -12.53 -0.30
N LEU A 102 13.17 -12.14 -1.48
CA LEU A 102 12.06 -11.20 -1.61
C LEU A 102 10.76 -11.81 -1.08
N TRP A 103 10.51 -13.10 -1.33
CA TRP A 103 9.35 -13.80 -0.78
C TRP A 103 9.34 -13.80 0.75
N ARG A 104 10.49 -14.06 1.39
CA ARG A 104 10.63 -13.92 2.86
C ARG A 104 10.27 -12.50 3.32
N GLN A 105 10.74 -11.48 2.61
CA GLN A 105 10.41 -10.08 2.92
C GLN A 105 8.91 -9.79 2.72
N SER A 106 8.30 -10.29 1.65
CA SER A 106 6.86 -10.17 1.40
C SER A 106 6.02 -10.83 2.50
N GLN A 107 6.46 -11.96 3.04
CA GLN A 107 5.81 -12.57 4.21
C GLN A 107 5.90 -11.65 5.42
N LEU A 108 7.09 -11.10 5.71
CA LEU A 108 7.32 -10.22 6.87
C LEU A 108 6.50 -8.93 6.82
N ILE A 109 6.54 -8.21 5.69
CA ILE A 109 5.84 -6.92 5.56
C ILE A 109 4.32 -7.06 5.50
N ASN A 110 3.81 -8.27 5.25
CA ASN A 110 2.38 -8.54 5.27
C ASN A 110 1.84 -8.80 6.70
N ILE A 111 2.70 -8.92 7.72
CA ILE A 111 2.32 -9.03 9.13
C ILE A 111 1.81 -7.67 9.63
N GLY A 112 0.49 -7.49 9.50
CA GLY A 112 -0.24 -6.28 9.86
C GLY A 112 -1.03 -6.37 11.17
N GLY A 113 -1.32 -5.21 11.76
CA GLY A 113 -2.07 -5.12 13.01
C GLY A 113 -1.64 -3.96 13.89
N LEU A 114 -2.19 -3.94 15.11
CA LEU A 114 -1.75 -3.10 16.22
C LEU A 114 -0.75 -3.88 17.08
N PHE A 115 0.39 -3.26 17.37
CA PHE A 115 1.49 -3.85 18.14
C PHE A 115 1.93 -2.90 19.26
N LYS A 116 2.26 -3.47 20.43
CA LYS A 116 3.02 -2.81 21.49
C LYS A 116 4.51 -2.93 21.19
N VAL A 117 5.19 -1.79 21.02
CA VAL A 117 6.65 -1.76 20.87
C VAL A 117 7.30 -1.85 22.25
N THR A 118 6.87 -0.96 23.15
CA THR A 118 7.25 -0.93 24.57
C THR A 118 6.12 -0.27 25.35
N ASP A 119 6.29 -0.06 26.66
CA ASP A 119 5.28 0.61 27.45
C ASP A 119 4.99 2.04 26.95
N GLY A 120 3.70 2.34 26.79
CA GLY A 120 3.24 3.61 26.23
C GLY A 120 3.51 3.82 24.73
N VAL A 121 4.13 2.88 24.00
CA VAL A 121 4.45 3.05 22.56
C VAL A 121 3.84 1.92 21.73
N TYR A 122 3.03 2.31 20.75
CA TYR A 122 2.27 1.41 19.90
C TYR A 122 2.48 1.74 18.42
N GLN A 123 2.38 0.72 17.57
CA GLN A 123 2.43 0.90 16.12
C GLN A 123 1.27 0.17 15.46
N ILE A 124 0.69 0.82 14.46
CA ILE A 124 -0.19 0.20 13.48
C ILE A 124 0.63 -0.02 12.23
N ARG A 125 0.69 -1.27 11.76
CA ARG A 125 1.52 -1.69 10.62
C ARG A 125 0.68 -2.31 9.52
N ASN A 126 1.10 -2.14 8.27
CA ASN A 126 0.48 -2.69 7.05
C ASN A 126 -0.99 -2.25 6.85
N LEU A 127 -1.38 -1.10 7.38
CA LEU A 127 -2.61 -0.40 6.97
C LEU A 127 -2.32 0.67 5.90
N ASP A 128 -1.05 0.81 5.51
CA ASP A 128 -0.53 1.59 4.38
C ASP A 128 0.90 1.07 4.07
N LEU A 129 1.65 1.78 3.23
CA LEU A 129 3.07 1.50 2.99
C LEU A 129 3.91 1.67 4.26
N SER A 130 3.64 2.74 5.01
CA SER A 130 4.34 3.13 6.24
C SER A 130 3.62 2.63 7.49
N ASN A 131 4.28 2.78 8.64
CA ASN A 131 3.66 2.54 9.94
C ASN A 131 3.17 3.85 10.53
N MET A 132 2.08 3.80 11.30
CA MET A 132 1.69 4.91 12.19
C MET A 132 2.08 4.55 13.62
N THR A 133 2.78 5.45 14.31
CA THR A 133 3.18 5.24 15.71
C THR A 133 2.35 6.12 16.63
N ILE A 134 2.00 5.60 17.80
CA ILE A 134 1.26 6.32 18.84
C ILE A 134 2.03 6.22 20.15
N ILE A 135 2.32 7.37 20.75
CA ILE A 135 2.94 7.49 22.06
C ILE A 135 1.91 8.03 23.05
N GLU A 136 1.68 7.28 24.14
CA GLU A 136 0.85 7.70 25.25
C GLU A 136 1.62 8.66 26.16
N GLY A 137 1.06 9.85 26.39
CA GLY A 137 1.53 10.82 27.38
C GLY A 137 0.50 11.06 28.49
N GLU A 138 0.85 11.94 29.42
CA GLU A 138 -0.01 12.29 30.56
C GLU A 138 -1.34 12.93 30.15
N LYS A 139 -1.31 13.79 29.13
CA LYS A 139 -2.46 14.63 28.72
C LYS A 139 -3.21 14.10 27.49
N GLY A 140 -2.70 13.04 26.84
CA GLY A 140 -3.21 12.59 25.56
C GLY A 140 -2.23 11.67 24.85
N ILE A 141 -2.37 11.59 23.54
CA ILE A 141 -1.47 10.84 22.67
C ILE A 141 -0.75 11.75 21.67
N THR A 142 0.46 11.35 21.31
CA THR A 142 1.20 11.88 20.17
C THR A 142 1.19 10.86 19.04
N VAL A 143 0.74 11.29 17.86
CA VAL A 143 0.79 10.47 16.64
C VAL A 143 2.07 10.80 15.89
N ILE A 144 2.76 9.79 15.36
CA ILE A 144 3.93 9.97 14.50
C ILE A 144 3.62 9.31 13.16
N ASP A 145 3.85 10.08 12.10
CA ASP A 145 3.71 9.68 10.69
C ASP A 145 2.35 9.05 10.36
N PRO A 146 1.29 9.87 10.19
CA PRO A 146 -0.07 9.39 10.03
C PRO A 146 -0.36 8.86 8.61
N LEU A 147 0.45 7.94 8.10
CA LEU A 147 0.25 7.23 6.83
C LEU A 147 0.14 8.14 5.59
N LEU A 148 -0.16 7.55 4.43
CA LEU A 148 -0.26 8.24 3.14
C LEU A 148 -1.64 8.88 2.92
N SER A 149 -2.70 8.22 3.38
CA SER A 149 -4.08 8.68 3.14
C SER A 149 -4.84 8.87 4.44
N ALA A 150 -5.79 9.81 4.46
CA ALA A 150 -6.57 10.15 5.65
C ALA A 150 -7.44 8.98 6.13
N GLU A 151 -7.98 8.17 5.23
CA GLU A 151 -8.91 7.08 5.55
C GLU A 151 -8.20 5.93 6.28
N PRO A 152 -7.06 5.39 5.80
CA PRO A 152 -6.25 4.46 6.58
C PRO A 152 -5.75 5.04 7.90
N ALA A 153 -5.34 6.31 7.94
CA ALA A 153 -4.86 6.95 9.17
C ALA A 153 -5.96 7.00 10.24
N LYS A 154 -7.19 7.32 9.83
CA LYS A 154 -8.38 7.27 10.69
C LYS A 154 -8.63 5.85 11.20
N GLU A 155 -8.65 4.86 10.31
CA GLU A 155 -8.89 3.45 10.67
C GLU A 155 -7.81 2.92 11.64
N ALA A 156 -6.55 3.32 11.44
CA ALA A 156 -5.45 2.99 12.35
C ALA A 156 -5.65 3.59 13.75
N LEU A 157 -6.11 4.84 13.83
CA LEU A 157 -6.37 5.52 15.09
C LEU A 157 -7.60 4.92 15.81
N ASP A 158 -8.64 4.55 15.06
CA ASP A 158 -9.82 3.86 15.59
C ASP A 158 -9.45 2.47 16.14
N LEU A 159 -8.59 1.71 15.43
CA LEU A 159 -8.07 0.43 15.90
C LEU A 159 -7.31 0.58 17.22
N TYR A 160 -6.48 1.62 17.34
CA TYR A 160 -5.82 1.95 18.60
C TYR A 160 -6.83 2.26 19.72
N TYR A 161 -7.79 3.15 19.48
CA TYR A 161 -8.78 3.54 20.48
C TYR A 161 -9.64 2.37 20.94
N ALA A 162 -9.98 1.43 20.06
CA ALA A 162 -10.72 0.22 20.40
C ALA A 162 -9.98 -0.67 21.41
N ASN A 163 -8.65 -0.58 21.50
CA ASN A 163 -7.82 -1.45 22.34
C ASN A 163 -7.14 -0.74 23.52
N ARG A 164 -6.99 0.60 23.47
CA ARG A 164 -6.25 1.39 24.46
C ARG A 164 -7.09 2.45 25.18
N GLY A 165 -8.32 2.69 24.70
CA GLY A 165 -9.20 3.74 25.20
C GLY A 165 -8.95 5.09 24.53
N LYS A 166 -9.99 5.93 24.49
CA LYS A 166 -9.96 7.21 23.78
C LYS A 166 -9.27 8.29 24.62
N LYS A 167 -8.09 8.72 24.18
CA LYS A 167 -7.33 9.88 24.68
C LYS A 167 -7.24 10.93 23.56
N PRO A 168 -7.26 12.23 23.84
CA PRO A 168 -7.15 13.24 22.79
C PRO A 168 -5.78 13.19 22.12
N VAL A 169 -5.73 13.42 20.81
CA VAL A 169 -4.48 13.73 20.12
C VAL A 169 -4.05 15.13 20.55
N VAL A 170 -2.83 15.27 21.07
CA VAL A 170 -2.29 16.56 21.54
C VAL A 170 -1.11 17.02 20.69
N ALA A 171 -0.49 16.10 19.95
CA ALA A 171 0.56 16.42 19.00
C ALA A 171 0.62 15.42 17.85
N VAL A 172 1.13 15.88 16.72
CA VAL A 172 1.58 15.04 15.61
C VAL A 172 3.05 15.35 15.34
N VAL A 173 3.85 14.32 15.10
CA VAL A 173 5.23 14.44 14.61
C VAL A 173 5.30 13.87 13.21
N ILE A 174 5.88 14.62 12.29
CA ILE A 174 6.21 14.20 10.94
C ILE A 174 7.72 14.01 10.90
N THR A 175 8.19 12.79 10.67
CA THR A 175 9.63 12.50 10.75
C THR A 175 10.40 13.03 9.55
N HIS A 176 9.80 13.07 8.37
CA HIS A 176 10.42 13.58 7.14
C HIS A 176 9.39 13.93 6.05
N SER A 177 9.88 14.41 4.90
CA SER A 177 9.08 15.09 3.88
C SER A 177 8.41 14.20 2.82
N HIS A 178 8.37 12.87 2.98
CA HIS A 178 7.68 12.00 2.03
C HIS A 178 6.20 11.80 2.40
N VAL A 179 5.36 11.64 1.39
CA VAL A 179 3.89 11.67 1.51
C VAL A 179 3.31 10.59 2.42
N ASP A 180 3.96 9.43 2.52
CA ASP A 180 3.55 8.34 3.42
C ASP A 180 3.77 8.64 4.90
N HIS A 181 4.36 9.79 5.24
CA HIS A 181 4.62 10.23 6.61
C HIS A 181 3.80 11.46 7.02
N TYR A 182 2.99 12.03 6.14
CA TYR A 182 2.11 13.17 6.49
C TYR A 182 0.75 13.13 5.79
N GLY A 183 0.59 12.33 4.75
CA GLY A 183 -0.56 12.40 3.86
C GLY A 183 -1.89 12.10 4.56
N GLY A 184 -1.91 11.30 5.62
CA GLY A 184 -3.12 11.04 6.41
C GLY A 184 -3.38 11.98 7.59
N LEU A 185 -2.72 13.14 7.68
CA LEU A 185 -2.89 14.12 8.77
C LEU A 185 -4.35 14.41 9.15
N ARG A 186 -5.22 14.71 8.18
CA ARG A 186 -6.63 15.03 8.46
C ARG A 186 -7.46 13.79 8.86
N GLY A 187 -6.90 12.59 8.80
CA GLY A 187 -7.50 11.38 9.36
C GLY A 187 -7.37 11.29 10.89
N VAL A 188 -6.40 12.01 11.48
CA VAL A 188 -6.09 11.92 12.91
C VAL A 188 -6.30 13.21 13.69
N VAL A 189 -6.33 14.37 13.02
CA VAL A 189 -6.53 15.68 13.65
C VAL A 189 -7.40 16.61 12.81
N ASP A 190 -8.15 17.50 13.48
CA ASP A 190 -8.84 18.62 12.84
C ASP A 190 -7.90 19.83 12.74
N GLU A 191 -7.87 20.48 11.57
CA GLU A 191 -7.07 21.68 11.35
C GLU A 191 -7.48 22.85 12.26
N ALA A 192 -8.74 22.91 12.70
CA ALA A 192 -9.21 23.91 13.66
C ALA A 192 -8.55 23.74 15.05
N ASP A 193 -8.29 22.50 15.47
CA ASP A 193 -7.60 22.22 16.73
C ASP A 193 -6.10 22.54 16.64
N VAL A 194 -5.50 22.44 15.44
CA VAL A 194 -4.14 22.91 15.17
C VAL A 194 -4.08 24.44 15.21
N LYS A 195 -4.99 25.12 14.50
CA LYS A 195 -5.06 26.60 14.46
C LYS A 195 -5.32 27.23 15.83
N SER A 196 -6.10 26.57 16.68
CA SER A 196 -6.35 27.03 18.05
C SER A 196 -5.23 26.70 19.03
N GLY A 197 -4.20 25.95 18.61
CA GLY A 197 -3.05 25.56 19.44
C GLY A 197 -3.33 24.41 20.40
N LYS A 198 -4.49 23.75 20.32
CA LYS A 198 -4.79 22.55 21.10
C LYS A 198 -3.96 21.34 20.66
N VAL A 199 -3.66 21.27 19.36
CA VAL A 199 -2.80 20.25 18.76
C VAL A 199 -1.59 20.94 18.15
N LYS A 200 -0.40 20.40 18.40
CA LYS A 200 0.85 20.86 17.76
C LYS A 200 1.32 19.88 16.70
N ILE A 201 1.77 20.37 15.55
CA ILE A 201 2.42 19.57 14.53
C ILE A 201 3.91 19.91 14.52
N TYR A 202 4.77 18.92 14.68
CA TYR A 202 6.21 19.05 14.66
C TYR A 202 6.78 18.40 13.40
N ALA A 203 7.73 19.06 12.74
CA ALA A 203 8.45 18.51 11.60
C ALA A 203 9.90 19.05 11.59
N PRO A 204 10.84 18.40 10.88
CA PRO A 204 12.18 18.94 10.66
C PRO A 204 12.16 20.31 9.97
N ASP A 205 13.20 21.09 10.22
CA ASP A 205 13.42 22.33 9.47
C ASP A 205 13.47 22.05 7.96
N GLY A 206 12.89 22.97 7.18
CA GLY A 206 12.77 22.82 5.72
C GLY A 206 11.66 21.87 5.24
N PHE A 207 10.91 21.18 6.11
CA PHE A 207 9.87 20.23 5.73
C PHE A 207 8.91 20.75 4.64
N MET A 208 8.32 21.93 4.84
CA MET A 208 7.33 22.48 3.90
C MET A 208 7.94 22.75 2.52
N LYS A 209 9.21 23.16 2.47
CA LYS A 209 9.91 23.40 1.20
C LYS A 209 10.08 22.08 0.44
N GLU A 210 10.58 21.04 1.12
CA GLU A 210 10.90 19.78 0.47
C GLU A 210 9.64 18.96 0.12
N ALA A 211 8.64 18.90 1.00
CA ALA A 211 7.39 18.17 0.74
C ALA A 211 6.62 18.74 -0.47
N VAL A 212 6.75 20.04 -0.73
CA VAL A 212 6.10 20.71 -1.87
C VAL A 212 6.98 20.67 -3.11
N SER A 213 8.29 20.90 -2.99
CA SER A 213 9.21 20.94 -4.13
C SER A 213 9.30 19.59 -4.85
N GLU A 214 9.32 18.50 -4.08
CA GLU A 214 9.42 17.13 -4.58
C GLU A 214 8.29 16.79 -5.57
N ASN A 215 7.08 17.24 -5.28
CA ASN A 215 5.88 16.79 -5.98
C ASN A 215 5.49 17.67 -7.18
N ILE A 216 6.07 18.86 -7.34
CA ILE A 216 5.62 19.82 -8.35
C ILE A 216 6.50 19.78 -9.61
N MET A 217 7.81 20.03 -9.49
CA MET A 217 8.66 20.32 -10.66
C MET A 217 8.82 19.12 -11.60
N ALA A 218 8.90 17.90 -11.04
CA ALA A 218 9.02 16.66 -11.81
C ALA A 218 7.83 15.71 -11.56
N GLY A 219 6.74 16.22 -10.98
CA GLY A 219 5.63 15.41 -10.45
C GLY A 219 5.04 14.43 -11.46
N ASN A 220 4.77 14.87 -12.69
CA ASN A 220 4.19 14.00 -13.72
C ASN A 220 5.13 12.83 -14.08
N ALA A 221 6.43 13.10 -14.26
CA ALA A 221 7.41 12.08 -14.59
C ALA A 221 7.64 11.12 -13.41
N MET A 222 7.73 11.65 -12.19
CA MET A 222 7.88 10.87 -10.95
C MET A 222 6.67 9.97 -10.73
N SER A 223 5.45 10.50 -10.80
CA SER A 223 4.22 9.72 -10.62
C SER A 223 4.05 8.63 -11.67
N ARG A 224 4.38 8.92 -12.94
CA ARG A 224 4.35 7.88 -13.99
C ARG A 224 5.36 6.77 -13.71
N ARG A 225 6.58 7.11 -13.27
CA ARG A 225 7.60 6.10 -12.91
C ARG A 225 7.25 5.34 -11.63
N ALA A 226 6.62 5.99 -10.66
CA ALA A 226 6.12 5.37 -9.44
C ALA A 226 5.08 4.27 -9.74
N SER A 227 4.26 4.43 -10.79
CA SER A 227 3.32 3.38 -11.21
C SER A 227 3.99 2.05 -11.58
N TYR A 228 5.24 2.10 -12.09
CA TYR A 228 6.06 0.92 -12.32
C TYR A 228 6.73 0.45 -11.02
N MET A 229 7.32 1.37 -10.25
CA MET A 229 8.04 1.08 -9.02
C MET A 229 7.18 0.35 -7.99
N TYR A 230 5.95 0.84 -7.76
CA TYR A 230 4.99 0.23 -6.85
C TYR A 230 4.17 -0.89 -7.51
N GLY A 231 4.31 -1.13 -8.81
CA GLY A 231 3.59 -2.19 -9.49
C GLY A 231 2.06 -2.02 -9.51
N ASN A 232 1.56 -0.79 -9.42
CA ASN A 232 0.12 -0.48 -9.27
C ASN A 232 -0.77 -1.01 -10.41
N LEU A 233 -0.18 -1.33 -11.57
CA LEU A 233 -0.87 -1.88 -12.74
C LEU A 233 -0.77 -3.41 -12.83
N LEU A 234 -0.03 -4.06 -11.92
CA LEU A 234 0.15 -5.51 -11.90
C LEU A 234 -0.91 -6.16 -11.00
N LYS A 235 -1.40 -7.34 -11.41
CA LYS A 235 -2.28 -8.17 -10.56
C LYS A 235 -1.47 -8.69 -9.34
N PRO A 236 -2.01 -8.69 -8.12
CA PRO A 236 -1.33 -9.27 -6.96
C PRO A 236 -1.40 -10.79 -7.02
N ASN A 237 -0.30 -11.44 -7.41
CA ASN A 237 -0.13 -12.89 -7.43
C ASN A 237 1.37 -13.25 -7.61
N ALA A 238 1.70 -14.55 -7.62
CA ALA A 238 3.07 -15.06 -7.75
C ALA A 238 3.81 -14.68 -9.06
N LYS A 239 3.10 -14.17 -10.07
CA LYS A 239 3.66 -13.70 -11.36
C LYS A 239 3.46 -12.19 -11.56
N GLY A 240 3.05 -11.47 -10.52
CA GLY A 240 2.73 -10.05 -10.57
C GLY A 240 3.28 -9.30 -9.34
N GLN A 241 2.49 -8.39 -8.76
CA GLN A 241 2.93 -7.60 -7.60
C GLN A 241 2.99 -8.46 -6.34
N GLY A 242 4.17 -8.58 -5.73
CA GLY A 242 4.39 -9.26 -4.43
C GLY A 242 4.61 -8.31 -3.24
N GLY A 243 4.51 -7.00 -3.48
CA GLY A 243 4.78 -5.95 -2.51
C GLY A 243 5.85 -4.96 -2.99
N ALA A 244 6.25 -3.99 -2.16
CA ALA A 244 7.29 -3.01 -2.45
C ALA A 244 8.61 -3.26 -1.70
N GLY A 245 8.69 -4.34 -0.90
CA GLY A 245 9.87 -4.69 -0.10
C GLY A 245 10.00 -3.88 1.21
N LEU A 246 9.77 -2.56 1.15
CA LEU A 246 9.69 -1.68 2.33
C LEU A 246 8.40 -1.91 3.13
N GLY A 247 7.28 -1.95 2.41
CA GLY A 247 5.94 -2.29 2.88
C GLY A 247 5.17 -2.95 1.73
N THR A 248 3.89 -3.25 1.93
CA THR A 248 3.11 -3.95 0.90
C THR A 248 2.87 -3.08 -0.34
N THR A 249 2.19 -1.95 -0.20
CA THR A 249 1.92 -1.00 -1.31
C THR A 249 1.44 0.34 -0.74
N THR A 250 1.34 1.37 -1.57
CA THR A 250 0.72 2.65 -1.19
C THR A 250 -0.81 2.54 -1.17
N SER A 251 -1.47 3.15 -0.18
CA SER A 251 -2.91 3.40 -0.24
C SER A 251 -3.29 4.36 -1.38
N ALA A 252 -4.57 4.36 -1.77
CA ALA A 252 -5.11 5.16 -2.88
C ALA A 252 -6.24 6.09 -2.43
N GLY A 253 -6.09 6.70 -1.26
CA GLY A 253 -7.07 7.57 -0.63
C GLY A 253 -6.71 9.05 -0.73
N THR A 254 -7.25 9.83 0.21
CA THR A 254 -7.11 11.28 0.21
C THR A 254 -5.79 11.68 0.86
N VAL A 255 -4.86 12.22 0.07
CA VAL A 255 -3.64 12.85 0.57
C VAL A 255 -3.96 14.24 1.12
N THR A 256 -3.48 14.53 2.32
CA THR A 256 -3.73 15.75 3.07
C THR A 256 -2.43 16.33 3.62
N LEU A 257 -2.43 17.63 3.90
CA LEU A 257 -1.29 18.34 4.45
C LEU A 257 -1.81 19.48 5.34
N ILE A 258 -1.23 19.59 6.53
CA ILE A 258 -1.42 20.70 7.46
C ILE A 258 0.00 21.23 7.76
N PRO A 259 0.27 22.54 7.60
CA PRO A 259 1.57 23.10 7.93
C PRO A 259 1.98 22.82 9.38
N PRO A 260 3.28 22.54 9.66
CA PRO A 260 3.79 22.41 11.02
C PRO A 260 3.53 23.65 11.88
N SER A 261 3.44 23.44 13.20
CA SER A 261 3.26 24.48 14.20
C SER A 261 4.61 25.09 14.59
N GLY A 262 5.07 26.10 13.85
CA GLY A 262 6.32 26.81 14.13
C GLY A 262 6.89 27.48 12.90
#